data_AF-A0A2T2SQM4-F1
#
_entry.id   AF-A0A2T2SQM4-F1
#
_cell.length_a   1.000
_cell.length_b   1.000
_cell.length_c   1.000
_cell.angle_alpha   90.00
_cell.angle_beta   90.00
_cell.angle_gamma   90.00
#
_symmetry.space_group_name_H-M   'P 1'
#
loop_
_entity.id
_entity.type
_entity.pdbx_description
1 polymer ?
#
loop_
_entity_poly.entity_id
_entity_poly.type
_entity_poly.pdbx_seq_one_letter_code
_entity_poly.pdbx_strand_id
1 'polypeptide(L)'
;MESPSSDDAQARPVHDRQHLLRDLALIYLTLAHGTDEDLTDDEVDTIADELHEWQEEMRQESVLSAIKGALALYEREDALDQVNAAIKGVHERLSEEDRQLILDDLVEIAMADGRYMHEESTFIGELADAWDVSAGEEDRGHWASGAWTVLQNEGPAESWTPVHDLALIYLTLAYETDKDLDEDEVDAITAKISEWIPGAENEDVLGVVREVMETYVQGPRRRVFAESVDAVGEVVPQHQHEALLADLRYVAEADGVILDAERRIIRDLADAWGLPAEEA
;
A
#
# COMPACT_ATOMS: atom_id res chain seq x y z
N MET A 1 -40.67 36.42 -10.23
CA MET A 1 -39.32 36.05 -10.70
C MET A 1 -38.37 36.92 -9.92
N GLU A 2 -38.05 36.50 -8.70
CA GLU A 2 -37.00 37.13 -7.91
C GLU A 2 -35.67 36.65 -8.50
N SER A 3 -34.84 37.60 -8.92
CA SER A 3 -33.47 37.32 -9.31
C SER A 3 -32.69 36.88 -8.07
N PRO A 4 -31.87 35.82 -8.14
CA PRO A 4 -31.05 35.41 -7.00
C PRO A 4 -30.09 36.56 -6.62
N SER A 5 -30.07 36.88 -5.33
CA SER A 5 -29.18 37.89 -4.73
C SER A 5 -27.72 37.53 -4.95
N SER A 6 -26.85 38.53 -5.12
CA SER A 6 -25.41 38.37 -5.37
C SER A 6 -24.63 37.65 -4.24
N ASP A 7 -25.24 37.45 -3.06
CA ASP A 7 -24.72 36.62 -1.96
C ASP A 7 -24.86 35.11 -2.23
N ASP A 8 -25.97 34.65 -2.82
CA ASP A 8 -26.20 33.22 -3.11
C ASP A 8 -25.23 32.68 -4.18
N ALA A 9 -24.79 33.55 -5.09
CA ALA A 9 -23.86 33.20 -6.16
C ALA A 9 -22.40 33.04 -5.66
N GLN A 10 -22.03 33.72 -4.56
CA GLN A 10 -20.71 33.61 -3.94
C GLN A 10 -20.65 32.49 -2.88
N ALA A 11 -21.78 32.15 -2.25
CA ALA A 11 -21.86 31.07 -1.26
C ALA A 11 -21.71 29.67 -1.87
N ARG A 12 -22.26 29.45 -3.07
CA ARG A 12 -22.19 28.15 -3.78
C ARG A 12 -20.77 27.63 -4.05
N PRO A 13 -19.84 28.39 -4.67
CA PRO A 13 -18.49 27.90 -4.94
C PRO A 13 -17.68 27.63 -3.66
N VAL A 14 -17.95 28.36 -2.57
CA VAL A 14 -17.28 28.12 -1.28
C VAL A 14 -17.79 26.85 -0.61
N HIS A 15 -19.11 26.61 -0.64
CA HIS A 15 -19.69 25.36 -0.17
C HIS A 15 -19.19 24.16 -0.98
N ASP A 16 -19.16 24.26 -2.30
CA ASP A 16 -18.68 23.17 -3.18
C ASP A 16 -17.20 22.83 -2.95
N ARG A 17 -16.37 23.81 -2.58
CA ARG A 17 -14.96 23.59 -2.19
C ARG A 17 -14.82 22.95 -0.80
N GLN A 18 -15.62 23.37 0.18
CA GLN A 18 -15.62 22.74 1.50
C GLN A 18 -16.11 21.29 1.46
N HIS A 19 -17.10 21.01 0.62
CA HIS A 19 -17.55 19.64 0.36
C HIS A 19 -16.43 18.81 -0.27
N LEU A 20 -15.70 19.34 -1.27
CA LEU A 20 -14.56 18.63 -1.85
C LEU A 20 -13.49 18.28 -0.81
N LEU A 21 -13.02 19.27 -0.04
CA LEU A 21 -11.96 19.03 0.95
C LEU A 21 -12.36 18.00 1.99
N ARG A 22 -13.63 18.00 2.40
CA ARG A 22 -14.14 16.99 3.33
C ARG A 22 -14.23 15.61 2.67
N ASP A 23 -14.64 15.55 1.40
CA ASP A 23 -14.73 14.29 0.66
C ASP A 23 -13.33 13.71 0.40
N LEU A 24 -12.34 14.55 0.08
CA LEU A 24 -10.92 14.15 0.00
C LEU A 24 -10.37 13.71 1.35
N ALA A 25 -10.59 14.50 2.41
CA ALA A 25 -10.17 14.13 3.76
C ALA A 25 -10.78 12.78 4.21
N LEU A 26 -12.01 12.47 3.81
CA LEU A 26 -12.63 11.19 4.11
C LEU A 26 -11.96 10.03 3.36
N ILE A 27 -11.62 10.21 2.09
CA ILE A 27 -10.90 9.20 1.30
C ILE A 27 -9.49 8.99 1.88
N TYR A 28 -8.77 10.06 2.20
CA TYR A 28 -7.41 10.01 2.74
C TYR A 28 -7.35 9.32 4.11
N LEU A 29 -8.30 9.63 5.00
CA LEU A 29 -8.44 8.91 6.28
C LEU A 29 -8.86 7.44 6.10
N THR A 30 -9.63 7.13 5.05
CA THR A 30 -10.02 5.73 4.79
C THR A 30 -8.83 4.91 4.35
N LEU A 31 -7.91 5.50 3.58
CA LEU A 31 -6.62 4.86 3.29
C LEU A 31 -5.82 4.70 4.59
N ALA A 32 -5.45 5.81 5.23
CA ALA A 32 -4.50 5.79 6.34
C ALA A 32 -4.96 4.97 7.56
N HIS A 33 -6.27 4.98 7.89
CA HIS A 33 -6.79 4.21 9.04
C HIS A 33 -7.55 2.94 8.65
N GLY A 34 -8.10 2.87 7.44
CA GLY A 34 -8.99 1.76 7.07
C GLY A 34 -8.26 0.45 6.74
N THR A 35 -6.95 0.52 6.56
CA THR A 35 -6.09 -0.57 6.10
C THR A 35 -5.41 -1.29 7.27
N ASP A 36 -4.95 -0.56 8.29
CA ASP A 36 -4.22 -1.11 9.44
C ASP A 36 -4.85 -0.80 10.82
N GLU A 37 -5.97 -0.04 10.84
CA GLU A 37 -6.65 0.46 12.05
C GLU A 37 -5.78 1.34 12.97
N ASP A 38 -4.67 1.88 12.47
CA ASP A 38 -3.85 2.89 13.15
C ASP A 38 -3.89 4.21 12.37
N LEU A 39 -3.54 5.32 13.01
CA LEU A 39 -3.40 6.60 12.31
C LEU A 39 -2.27 7.37 12.99
N THR A 40 -1.10 7.33 12.37
CA THR A 40 0.13 7.92 12.89
C THR A 40 0.09 9.45 12.83
N ASP A 41 0.89 10.10 13.69
CA ASP A 41 1.03 11.56 13.65
C ASP A 41 1.60 12.02 12.28
N ASP A 42 2.48 11.22 11.66
CA ASP A 42 3.11 11.50 10.37
C ASP A 42 2.10 11.42 9.20
N GLU A 43 1.19 10.44 9.20
CA GLU A 43 0.10 10.38 8.22
C GLU A 43 -0.88 11.54 8.38
N VAL A 44 -1.23 11.92 9.61
CA VAL A 44 -2.13 13.08 9.85
C VAL A 44 -1.51 14.37 9.34
N ASP A 45 -0.21 14.57 9.59
CA ASP A 45 0.51 15.74 9.11
C ASP A 45 0.60 15.74 7.57
N THR A 46 0.87 14.59 6.95
CA THR A 46 0.91 14.44 5.48
C THR A 46 -0.46 14.69 4.84
N ILE A 47 -1.54 14.12 5.39
CA ILE A 47 -2.93 14.40 4.97
C ILE A 47 -3.23 15.90 5.05
N ALA A 48 -2.78 16.58 6.11
CA ALA A 48 -3.02 18.00 6.28
C ALA A 48 -2.26 18.86 5.26
N ASP A 49 -1.03 18.47 4.93
CA ASP A 49 -0.21 19.14 3.92
C ASP A 49 -0.79 18.93 2.51
N GLU A 50 -1.13 17.71 2.11
CA GLU A 50 -1.74 17.41 0.81
C GLU A 50 -3.07 18.16 0.61
N LEU A 51 -3.95 18.12 1.62
CA LEU A 51 -5.21 18.89 1.59
C LEU A 51 -4.98 20.41 1.53
N HIS A 52 -3.86 20.90 2.03
CA HIS A 52 -3.50 22.31 1.93
C HIS A 52 -3.07 22.68 0.50
N GLU A 53 -2.30 21.83 -0.17
CA GLU A 53 -1.83 22.02 -1.54
C GLU A 53 -2.99 22.08 -2.55
N TRP A 54 -4.00 21.21 -2.38
CA TRP A 54 -5.20 21.22 -3.22
C TRP A 54 -5.97 22.54 -3.21
N GLN A 55 -5.77 23.40 -2.20
CA GLN A 55 -6.43 24.69 -2.11
C GLN A 55 -5.52 25.75 -1.44
N GLU A 56 -4.44 26.16 -2.10
CA GLU A 56 -3.51 27.23 -1.64
C GLU A 56 -4.22 28.53 -1.16
N GLU A 57 -5.42 28.84 -1.68
CA GLU A 57 -6.20 30.04 -1.27
C GLU A 57 -6.92 29.90 0.07
N MET A 58 -6.99 28.70 0.66
CA MET A 58 -7.74 28.42 1.89
C MET A 58 -6.87 28.54 3.15
N ARG A 59 -7.50 29.01 4.24
CA ARG A 59 -6.82 29.09 5.56
C ARG A 59 -6.63 27.69 6.13
N GLN A 60 -5.53 27.45 6.84
CA GLN A 60 -5.24 26.21 7.59
C GLN A 60 -6.40 25.73 8.48
N GLU A 61 -7.19 26.67 9.03
CA GLU A 61 -8.39 26.37 9.82
C GLU A 61 -9.48 25.61 9.03
N SER A 62 -9.56 25.81 7.71
CA SER A 62 -10.48 25.09 6.82
C SER A 62 -10.06 23.63 6.61
N VAL A 63 -8.76 23.37 6.46
CA VAL A 63 -8.20 22.02 6.31
C VAL A 63 -8.46 21.20 7.58
N LEU A 64 -8.12 21.75 8.74
CA LEU A 64 -8.40 21.11 10.03
C LEU A 64 -9.90 20.88 10.27
N SER A 65 -10.76 21.79 9.79
CA SER A 65 -12.21 21.60 9.86
C SER A 65 -12.69 20.49 8.93
N ALA A 66 -12.06 20.31 7.77
CA ALA A 66 -12.37 19.24 6.83
C ALA A 66 -11.98 17.88 7.43
N ILE A 67 -10.75 17.74 7.96
CA ILE A 67 -10.26 16.53 8.64
C ILE A 67 -11.18 16.15 9.81
N LYS A 68 -11.50 17.10 10.70
CA LYS A 68 -12.44 16.84 11.81
C LYS A 68 -13.83 16.44 11.33
N GLY A 69 -14.30 17.04 10.24
CA GLY A 69 -15.58 16.69 9.62
C GLY A 69 -15.57 15.28 9.04
N ALA A 70 -14.46 14.87 8.44
CA ALA A 70 -14.26 13.55 7.87
C ALA A 70 -14.13 12.47 8.97
N LEU A 71 -13.34 12.69 10.02
CA LEU A 71 -13.28 11.80 11.19
C LEU A 71 -14.67 11.57 11.80
N ALA A 72 -15.45 12.64 11.97
CA ALA A 72 -16.82 12.53 12.48
C ALA A 72 -17.78 11.78 11.54
N LEU A 73 -17.47 11.67 10.24
CA LEU A 73 -18.21 10.82 9.31
C LEU A 73 -17.74 9.37 9.38
N TYR A 74 -16.43 9.16 9.55
CA TYR A 74 -15.78 7.86 9.63
C TYR A 74 -16.17 7.10 10.90
N GLU A 75 -16.43 7.79 12.01
CA GLU A 75 -16.90 7.19 13.28
C GLU A 75 -18.37 6.72 13.25
N ARG A 76 -19.11 6.93 12.16
CA ARG A 76 -20.54 6.63 12.09
C ARG A 76 -20.81 5.23 11.56
N GLU A 77 -21.97 4.68 11.92
CA GLU A 77 -22.44 3.39 11.40
C GLU A 77 -22.60 3.38 9.86
N ASP A 78 -22.81 4.54 9.24
CA ASP A 78 -22.94 4.72 7.79
C ASP A 78 -21.62 5.12 7.10
N ALA A 79 -20.46 4.96 7.74
CA ALA A 79 -19.16 5.39 7.21
C ALA A 79 -18.88 4.90 5.77
N LEU A 80 -19.10 3.61 5.50
CA LEU A 80 -18.91 3.03 4.17
C LEU A 80 -19.79 3.69 3.10
N ASP A 81 -21.04 4.04 3.43
CA ASP A 81 -21.92 4.75 2.49
C ASP A 81 -21.41 6.18 2.23
N GLN A 82 -20.85 6.83 3.25
CA GLN A 82 -20.26 8.18 3.12
C GLN A 82 -18.99 8.16 2.27
N VAL A 83 -18.12 7.17 2.47
CA VAL A 83 -16.89 6.97 1.66
C VAL A 83 -17.27 6.73 0.20
N ASN A 84 -18.20 5.81 -0.07
CA ASN A 84 -18.67 5.56 -1.43
C ASN A 84 -19.29 6.81 -2.09
N ALA A 85 -20.03 7.62 -1.32
CA ALA A 85 -20.56 8.87 -1.81
C ALA A 85 -19.46 9.90 -2.12
N ALA A 86 -18.40 9.96 -1.30
CA ALA A 86 -17.24 10.81 -1.53
C ALA A 86 -16.46 10.39 -2.78
N ILE A 87 -16.15 9.09 -2.93
CA ILE A 87 -15.49 8.53 -4.11
C ILE A 87 -16.25 8.91 -5.38
N LYS A 88 -17.57 8.70 -5.38
CA LYS A 88 -18.43 9.08 -6.51
C LYS A 88 -18.48 10.59 -6.73
N GLY A 89 -18.53 11.38 -5.66
CA GLY A 89 -18.55 12.84 -5.73
C GLY A 89 -17.28 13.39 -6.35
N VAL A 90 -16.11 12.86 -5.98
CA VAL A 90 -14.81 13.20 -6.57
C VAL A 90 -14.80 12.83 -8.06
N HIS A 91 -15.22 11.60 -8.41
CA HIS A 91 -15.30 11.13 -9.79
C HIS A 91 -16.10 12.07 -10.70
N GLU A 92 -17.28 12.52 -10.25
CA GLU A 92 -18.19 13.34 -11.05
C GLU A 92 -17.76 14.81 -11.17
N ARG A 93 -16.88 15.29 -10.28
CA ARG A 93 -16.54 16.71 -10.14
C ARG A 93 -15.16 17.07 -10.66
N LEU A 94 -14.21 16.15 -10.60
CA LEU A 94 -12.82 16.40 -10.95
C LEU A 94 -12.46 15.83 -12.32
N SER A 95 -11.43 16.42 -12.93
CA SER A 95 -10.86 15.90 -14.18
C SER A 95 -10.06 14.62 -13.93
N GLU A 96 -9.74 13.88 -14.99
CA GLU A 96 -8.86 12.71 -14.88
C GLU A 96 -7.47 13.10 -14.36
N GLU A 97 -6.91 14.21 -14.83
CA GLU A 97 -5.62 14.76 -14.37
C GLU A 97 -5.65 15.08 -12.86
N ASP A 98 -6.72 15.69 -12.37
CA ASP A 98 -6.86 15.98 -10.94
C ASP A 98 -7.00 14.69 -10.11
N ARG A 99 -7.74 13.69 -10.62
CA ARG A 99 -7.87 12.39 -9.94
C ARG A 99 -6.55 11.62 -9.92
N GLN A 100 -5.71 11.80 -10.92
CA GLN A 100 -4.36 11.25 -10.94
C GLN A 100 -3.48 11.86 -9.85
N LEU A 101 -3.54 13.18 -9.65
CA LEU A 101 -2.85 13.84 -8.54
C LEU A 101 -3.35 13.32 -7.18
N ILE A 102 -4.65 13.10 -7.01
CA ILE A 102 -5.20 12.53 -5.76
C ILE A 102 -4.64 11.13 -5.48
N LEU A 103 -4.42 10.32 -6.53
CA LEU A 103 -3.77 9.02 -6.37
C LEU A 103 -2.29 9.16 -5.99
N ASP A 104 -1.60 10.20 -6.50
CA ASP A 104 -0.22 10.54 -6.09
C ASP A 104 -0.19 10.89 -4.59
N ASP A 105 -1.08 11.78 -4.13
CA ASP A 105 -1.19 12.14 -2.71
C ASP A 105 -1.45 10.92 -1.82
N LEU A 106 -2.33 10.01 -2.25
CA LEU A 106 -2.64 8.80 -1.50
C LEU A 106 -1.41 7.91 -1.32
N VAL A 107 -0.52 7.87 -2.33
CA VAL A 107 0.75 7.16 -2.21
C VAL A 107 1.69 7.86 -1.25
N GLU A 108 1.81 9.19 -1.31
CA GLU A 108 2.62 9.94 -0.34
C GLU A 108 2.11 9.79 1.10
N ILE A 109 0.79 9.77 1.29
CA ILE A 109 0.14 9.53 2.59
C ILE A 109 0.46 8.13 3.09
N ALA A 110 0.26 7.09 2.26
CA ALA A 110 0.57 5.72 2.64
C ALA A 110 2.06 5.57 3.03
N MET A 111 2.96 6.28 2.34
CA MET A 111 4.40 6.26 2.62
C MET A 111 4.84 7.16 3.78
N ALA A 112 3.93 7.90 4.43
CA ALA A 112 4.28 8.93 5.40
C ALA A 112 5.00 8.36 6.63
N ASP A 113 4.61 7.16 7.07
CA ASP A 113 5.23 6.43 8.17
C ASP A 113 6.47 5.61 7.73
N GLY A 114 6.81 5.67 6.43
CA GLY A 114 7.88 4.91 5.81
C GLY A 114 7.49 3.50 5.36
N ARG A 115 6.25 3.07 5.55
CA ARG A 115 5.72 1.76 5.14
C ARG A 115 4.80 1.93 3.93
N TYR A 116 4.50 0.84 3.24
CA TYR A 116 3.50 0.84 2.17
C TYR A 116 2.88 -0.55 2.14
N MET A 117 1.64 -0.68 2.59
CA MET A 117 0.96 -1.95 2.83
C MET A 117 0.12 -2.40 1.62
N HIS A 118 -0.22 -3.70 1.60
CA HIS A 118 -1.07 -4.26 0.56
C HIS A 118 -2.44 -3.61 0.50
N GLU A 119 -3.05 -3.46 1.66
CA GLU A 119 -4.40 -2.98 1.84
C GLU A 119 -4.50 -1.55 1.30
N GLU A 120 -3.44 -0.76 1.49
CA GLU A 120 -3.29 0.59 0.92
C GLU A 120 -3.14 0.56 -0.60
N SER A 121 -2.25 -0.31 -1.12
CA SER A 121 -2.05 -0.45 -2.55
C SER A 121 -3.31 -0.95 -3.28
N THR A 122 -4.05 -1.85 -2.66
CA THR A 122 -5.32 -2.41 -3.16
C THR A 122 -6.38 -1.34 -3.16
N PHE A 123 -6.50 -0.59 -2.06
CA PHE A 123 -7.43 0.53 -1.97
C PHE A 123 -7.16 1.58 -3.07
N ILE A 124 -5.90 1.96 -3.29
CA ILE A 124 -5.50 2.91 -4.34
C ILE A 124 -5.81 2.35 -5.73
N GLY A 125 -5.56 1.06 -5.97
CA GLY A 125 -5.89 0.38 -7.23
C GLY A 125 -7.41 0.34 -7.50
N GLU A 126 -8.21 -0.05 -6.52
CA GLU A 126 -9.67 -0.05 -6.61
C GLU A 126 -10.23 1.35 -6.86
N LEU A 127 -9.59 2.38 -6.28
CA LEU A 127 -9.96 3.77 -6.46
C LEU A 127 -9.62 4.28 -7.87
N ALA A 128 -8.46 3.91 -8.40
CA ALA A 128 -8.07 4.21 -9.78
C ALA A 128 -9.07 3.59 -10.78
N ASP A 129 -9.46 2.33 -10.57
CA ASP A 129 -10.49 1.64 -11.35
C ASP A 129 -11.84 2.33 -11.22
N ALA A 130 -12.26 2.68 -9.99
CA ALA A 130 -13.51 3.39 -9.74
C ALA A 130 -13.56 4.79 -10.37
N TRP A 131 -12.39 5.38 -10.64
CA TRP A 131 -12.26 6.68 -11.28
C TRP A 131 -11.97 6.64 -12.77
N ASP A 132 -11.94 5.46 -13.38
CA ASP A 132 -11.55 5.27 -14.79
C ASP A 132 -10.18 5.92 -15.10
N VAL A 133 -9.26 5.98 -14.12
CA VAL A 133 -7.92 6.54 -14.32
C VAL A 133 -7.05 5.45 -14.93
N SER A 134 -6.71 5.62 -16.21
CA SER A 134 -5.96 4.61 -16.95
C SER A 134 -4.46 4.75 -16.70
N ALA A 135 -3.79 3.68 -16.29
CA ALA A 135 -2.32 3.61 -16.29
C ALA A 135 -1.78 3.52 -17.73
N GLY A 136 -1.82 4.64 -18.47
CA GLY A 136 -1.21 4.73 -19.79
C GLY A 136 0.30 4.58 -19.72
N GLU A 137 0.91 3.78 -20.61
CA GLU A 137 2.35 3.47 -20.61
C GLU A 137 3.29 4.68 -20.66
N GLU A 138 2.82 5.83 -21.17
CA GLU A 138 3.64 7.04 -21.38
C GLU A 138 3.39 8.17 -20.35
N ASP A 139 2.35 8.08 -19.52
CA ASP A 139 1.91 9.15 -18.58
C ASP A 139 1.60 8.58 -17.18
N ARG A 140 2.47 7.68 -16.71
CA ARG A 140 2.36 7.10 -15.36
C ARG A 140 2.51 8.21 -14.32
N GLY A 141 1.47 8.39 -13.49
CA GLY A 141 1.58 9.20 -12.28
C GLY A 141 2.64 8.63 -11.34
N HIS A 142 3.09 9.43 -10.39
CA HIS A 142 3.99 8.97 -9.33
C HIS A 142 3.36 7.81 -8.53
N TRP A 143 2.04 7.74 -8.43
CA TRP A 143 1.31 6.65 -7.78
C TRP A 143 1.49 5.29 -8.47
N ALA A 144 1.64 5.31 -9.80
CA ALA A 144 1.86 4.11 -10.61
C ALA A 144 3.35 3.73 -10.74
N SER A 145 4.27 4.59 -10.29
CA SER A 145 5.73 4.41 -10.49
C SER A 145 6.59 4.52 -9.23
N GLY A 146 6.07 5.12 -8.15
CA GLY A 146 6.77 5.46 -6.91
C GLY A 146 6.33 4.63 -5.69
N ALA A 147 5.09 4.17 -5.64
CA ALA A 147 4.60 3.27 -4.58
C ALA A 147 5.17 1.84 -4.70
N TRP A 148 5.63 1.49 -5.90
CA TRP A 148 6.11 0.16 -6.22
C TRP A 148 7.56 0.26 -6.61
N THR A 149 8.47 -0.01 -5.68
CA THR A 149 9.77 -0.51 -6.14
C THR A 149 9.55 -1.96 -6.56
N VAL A 150 9.08 -2.08 -7.79
CA VAL A 150 8.91 -3.33 -8.53
C VAL A 150 10.21 -4.11 -8.41
N LEU A 151 10.15 -5.33 -7.86
CA LEU A 151 11.21 -6.30 -8.13
C LEU A 151 11.18 -6.52 -9.64
N GLN A 152 11.98 -5.76 -10.39
CA GLN A 152 11.99 -5.81 -11.84
C GLN A 152 12.33 -7.25 -12.24
N ASN A 153 11.36 -7.94 -12.83
CA ASN A 153 11.55 -9.23 -13.47
C ASN A 153 12.29 -9.03 -14.81
N GLU A 154 13.38 -8.25 -14.81
CA GLU A 154 14.26 -8.08 -15.96
C GLU A 154 15.27 -9.22 -16.00
N GLY A 155 14.75 -10.40 -16.31
CA GLY A 155 15.50 -11.58 -16.69
C GLY A 155 14.72 -12.34 -17.76
N PRO A 156 15.35 -13.13 -18.65
CA PRO A 156 14.61 -14.13 -19.40
C PRO A 156 13.77 -14.95 -18.41
N ALA A 157 12.56 -15.39 -18.79
CA ALA A 157 11.65 -16.23 -17.98
C ALA A 157 12.25 -17.56 -17.47
N GLU A 158 13.56 -17.78 -17.69
CA GLU A 158 14.36 -18.93 -17.30
C GLU A 158 15.51 -18.53 -16.32
N SER A 159 15.59 -17.28 -15.85
CA SER A 159 16.63 -16.81 -14.93
C SER A 159 16.06 -16.43 -13.58
N TRP A 160 16.71 -16.89 -12.52
CA TRP A 160 16.49 -16.47 -11.13
C TRP A 160 16.50 -14.94 -11.00
N THR A 161 15.41 -14.38 -10.47
CA THR A 161 15.20 -12.92 -10.34
C THR A 161 15.02 -12.52 -8.87
N PRO A 162 15.03 -11.22 -8.52
CA PRO A 162 14.80 -10.79 -7.14
C PRO A 162 13.47 -11.29 -6.54
N VAL A 163 12.47 -11.54 -7.39
CA VAL A 163 11.20 -12.19 -6.99
C VAL A 163 11.44 -13.63 -6.50
N HIS A 164 12.33 -14.37 -7.16
CA HIS A 164 12.70 -15.72 -6.72
C HIS A 164 13.46 -15.67 -5.39
N ASP A 165 14.30 -14.65 -5.18
CA ASP A 165 14.97 -14.42 -3.91
C ASP A 165 13.96 -14.13 -2.79
N LEU A 166 12.98 -13.26 -3.05
CA LEU A 166 11.90 -12.96 -2.11
C LEU A 166 11.06 -14.21 -1.78
N ALA A 167 10.63 -14.93 -2.81
CA ALA A 167 9.88 -16.17 -2.67
C ALA A 167 10.68 -17.23 -1.89
N LEU A 168 12.00 -17.30 -2.08
CA LEU A 168 12.86 -18.22 -1.32
C LEU A 168 12.90 -17.85 0.15
N ILE A 169 12.97 -16.56 0.49
CA ILE A 169 12.98 -16.10 1.88
C ILE A 169 11.64 -16.46 2.55
N TYR A 170 10.52 -16.18 1.89
CA TYR A 170 9.17 -16.47 2.40
C TYR A 170 8.95 -17.98 2.58
N LEU A 171 9.31 -18.79 1.57
CA LEU A 171 9.22 -20.24 1.66
C LEU A 171 10.15 -20.83 2.73
N THR A 172 11.34 -20.25 2.92
CA THR A 172 12.24 -20.70 3.98
C THR A 172 11.65 -20.40 5.35
N LEU A 173 10.99 -19.25 5.51
CA LEU A 173 10.33 -18.88 6.76
C LEU A 173 9.19 -19.85 7.10
N ALA A 174 8.29 -20.09 6.15
CA ALA A 174 7.16 -21.02 6.33
C ALA A 174 7.66 -22.46 6.54
N TYR A 175 8.52 -22.97 5.67
CA TYR A 175 8.89 -24.39 5.68
C TYR A 175 9.95 -24.79 6.72
N GLU A 176 10.94 -23.94 7.06
CA GLU A 176 12.06 -24.41 7.91
C GLU A 176 11.63 -24.76 9.34
N THR A 177 10.51 -24.21 9.80
CA THR A 177 10.14 -24.20 11.22
C THR A 177 9.38 -25.45 11.63
N ASP A 178 8.43 -25.90 10.81
CA ASP A 178 7.62 -27.10 11.06
C ASP A 178 7.90 -28.25 10.06
N LYS A 179 8.60 -27.94 8.94
CA LYS A 179 8.90 -28.86 7.82
C LYS A 179 7.66 -29.29 7.03
N ASP A 180 6.58 -28.52 7.11
CA ASP A 180 5.40 -28.63 6.27
C ASP A 180 5.24 -27.34 5.46
N LEU A 181 4.45 -27.41 4.40
CA LEU A 181 4.01 -26.20 3.69
C LEU A 181 2.55 -26.43 3.32
N ASP A 182 1.63 -25.75 3.99
CA ASP A 182 0.21 -25.91 3.76
C ASP A 182 -0.34 -24.95 2.68
N GLU A 183 -1.62 -25.11 2.36
CA GLU A 183 -2.28 -24.31 1.31
C GLU A 183 -2.43 -22.84 1.74
N ASP A 184 -2.65 -22.58 3.04
CA ASP A 184 -2.84 -21.24 3.58
C ASP A 184 -1.49 -20.47 3.56
N GLU A 185 -0.38 -21.14 3.84
CA GLU A 185 0.97 -20.56 3.71
C GLU A 185 1.34 -20.28 2.26
N VAL A 186 1.05 -21.19 1.32
CA VAL A 186 1.31 -20.96 -0.11
C VAL A 186 0.47 -19.80 -0.64
N ASP A 187 -0.80 -19.71 -0.23
CA ASP A 187 -1.68 -18.62 -0.60
C ASP A 187 -1.20 -17.28 0.00
N ALA A 188 -0.77 -17.26 1.27
CA ALA A 188 -0.18 -16.08 1.90
C ALA A 188 1.09 -15.61 1.18
N ILE A 189 2.00 -16.54 0.84
CA ILE A 189 3.23 -16.24 0.11
C ILE A 189 2.92 -15.68 -1.28
N THR A 190 1.99 -16.31 -2.00
CA THR A 190 1.57 -15.91 -3.36
C THR A 190 0.91 -14.54 -3.33
N ALA A 191 0.04 -14.28 -2.35
CA ALA A 191 -0.55 -12.97 -2.12
C ALA A 191 0.55 -11.94 -1.93
N LYS A 192 1.43 -12.11 -0.94
CA LYS A 192 2.50 -11.15 -0.62
C LYS A 192 3.43 -10.88 -1.80
N ILE A 193 3.89 -11.89 -2.53
CA ILE A 193 4.75 -11.65 -3.71
C ILE A 193 4.02 -10.85 -4.81
N SER A 194 2.71 -11.04 -4.98
CA SER A 194 1.92 -10.28 -5.95
C SER A 194 1.91 -8.77 -5.60
N GLU A 195 1.99 -8.44 -4.31
CA GLU A 195 2.11 -7.07 -3.78
C GLU A 195 3.49 -6.45 -3.96
N TRP A 196 4.48 -7.20 -4.43
CA TRP A 196 5.77 -6.64 -4.87
C TRP A 196 5.88 -6.56 -6.40
N ILE A 197 4.88 -7.06 -7.13
CA ILE A 197 4.86 -7.14 -8.61
C ILE A 197 3.47 -6.74 -9.14
N PRO A 198 3.18 -5.43 -9.20
CA PRO A 198 1.88 -4.95 -9.63
C PRO A 198 1.64 -5.31 -11.09
N GLY A 199 0.48 -5.88 -11.39
CA GLY A 199 0.10 -6.27 -12.74
C GLY A 199 0.62 -7.64 -13.20
N ALA A 200 1.31 -8.41 -12.34
CA ALA A 200 1.54 -9.82 -12.60
C ALA A 200 0.24 -10.61 -12.52
N GLU A 201 0.04 -11.58 -13.42
CA GLU A 201 -1.08 -12.50 -13.28
C GLU A 201 -0.78 -13.47 -12.13
N ASN A 202 -1.81 -13.86 -11.35
CA ASN A 202 -1.64 -14.82 -10.25
C ASN A 202 -0.97 -16.13 -10.71
N GLU A 203 -1.20 -16.56 -11.96
CA GLU A 203 -0.54 -17.74 -12.53
C GLU A 203 0.98 -17.57 -12.67
N ASP A 204 1.47 -16.35 -12.95
CA ASP A 204 2.89 -16.05 -13.07
C ASP A 204 3.58 -16.09 -11.70
N VAL A 205 2.97 -15.47 -10.69
CA VAL A 205 3.50 -15.46 -9.31
C VAL A 205 3.52 -16.89 -8.75
N LEU A 206 2.44 -17.64 -8.94
CA LEU A 206 2.37 -19.04 -8.54
C LEU A 206 3.40 -19.90 -9.30
N GLY A 207 3.71 -19.55 -10.55
CA GLY A 207 4.81 -20.14 -11.32
C GLY A 207 6.15 -19.96 -10.61
N VAL A 208 6.47 -18.74 -10.19
CA VAL A 208 7.71 -18.45 -9.45
C VAL A 208 7.76 -19.21 -8.13
N VAL A 209 6.69 -19.19 -7.34
CA VAL A 209 6.62 -19.92 -6.06
C VAL A 209 6.87 -21.41 -6.29
N ARG A 210 6.27 -22.01 -7.32
CA ARG A 210 6.50 -23.42 -7.69
C ARG A 210 7.95 -23.70 -8.08
N GLU A 211 8.56 -22.86 -8.90
CA GLU A 211 9.96 -23.01 -9.30
C GLU A 211 10.93 -22.94 -8.11
N VAL A 212 10.67 -22.01 -7.18
CA VAL A 212 11.45 -21.89 -5.95
C VAL A 212 11.20 -23.09 -5.04
N MET A 213 9.96 -23.57 -4.88
CA MET A 213 9.67 -24.81 -4.15
C MET A 213 10.39 -26.01 -4.74
N GLU A 214 10.42 -26.16 -6.06
CA GLU A 214 11.15 -27.26 -6.72
C GLU A 214 12.66 -27.18 -6.43
N THR A 215 13.21 -25.96 -6.43
CA THR A 215 14.61 -25.71 -6.08
C THR A 215 14.88 -25.96 -4.60
N TYR A 216 13.93 -25.60 -3.74
CA TYR A 216 13.99 -25.75 -2.30
C TYR A 216 13.89 -27.23 -1.88
N VAL A 217 12.99 -28.01 -2.47
CA VAL A 217 12.88 -29.46 -2.21
C VAL A 217 14.14 -30.21 -2.67
N GLN A 218 14.84 -29.71 -3.69
CA GLN A 218 16.15 -30.22 -4.12
C GLN A 218 17.30 -29.77 -3.19
N GLY A 219 16.98 -28.93 -2.20
CA GLY A 219 17.82 -28.49 -1.10
C GLY A 219 18.55 -27.18 -1.42
N PRO A 220 18.13 -26.04 -0.85
CA PRO A 220 18.98 -24.86 -0.86
C PRO A 220 20.16 -25.16 0.06
N ARG A 221 21.38 -24.96 -0.45
CA ARG A 221 22.52 -24.80 0.45
C ARG A 221 22.22 -23.52 1.25
N ARG A 222 22.44 -23.48 2.57
CA ARG A 222 22.33 -22.25 3.41
C ARG A 222 22.91 -20.96 2.79
N ARG A 223 23.82 -21.12 1.82
CA ARG A 223 24.38 -20.04 1.00
C ARG A 223 23.34 -19.36 0.09
N VAL A 224 22.44 -20.11 -0.52
CA VAL A 224 21.40 -19.57 -1.43
C VAL A 224 20.46 -18.66 -0.63
N PHE A 225 20.00 -19.09 0.55
CA PHE A 225 19.18 -18.24 1.42
C PHE A 225 19.90 -16.95 1.82
N ALA A 226 21.15 -17.02 2.28
CA ALA A 226 21.91 -15.82 2.64
C ALA A 226 22.14 -14.89 1.44
N GLU A 227 22.47 -15.45 0.27
CA GLU A 227 22.63 -14.71 -0.98
C GLU A 227 21.32 -14.02 -1.40
N SER A 228 20.17 -14.68 -1.20
CA SER A 228 18.84 -14.09 -1.46
C SER A 228 18.50 -12.96 -0.49
N VAL A 229 18.82 -13.10 0.80
CA VAL A 229 18.62 -12.03 1.81
C VAL A 229 19.43 -10.79 1.46
N ASP A 230 20.69 -10.98 1.07
CA ASP A 230 21.56 -9.89 0.61
C ASP A 230 21.01 -9.24 -0.67
N ALA A 231 20.61 -10.06 -1.66
CA ALA A 231 20.09 -9.57 -2.93
C ALA A 231 18.79 -8.77 -2.78
N VAL A 232 17.86 -9.23 -1.95
CA VAL A 232 16.61 -8.51 -1.66
C VAL A 232 16.91 -7.21 -0.93
N GLY A 233 17.81 -7.20 0.06
CA GLY A 233 18.19 -5.97 0.77
C GLY A 233 18.97 -4.96 -0.07
N GLU A 234 19.58 -5.36 -1.19
CA GLU A 234 20.21 -4.45 -2.15
C GLU A 234 19.21 -3.87 -3.17
N VAL A 235 18.17 -4.63 -3.51
CA VAL A 235 17.18 -4.25 -4.53
C VAL A 235 16.01 -3.47 -3.95
N VAL A 236 15.54 -3.86 -2.76
CA VAL A 236 14.46 -3.18 -2.05
C VAL A 236 15.01 -1.91 -1.40
N PRO A 237 14.35 -0.74 -1.55
CA PRO A 237 14.80 0.46 -0.88
C PRO A 237 14.72 0.32 0.64
N GLN A 238 15.67 0.94 1.34
CA GLN A 238 15.77 0.85 2.80
C GLN A 238 14.47 1.21 3.55
N HIS A 239 13.67 2.16 3.05
CA HIS A 239 12.39 2.52 3.70
C HIS A 239 11.37 1.37 3.61
N GLN A 240 11.39 0.59 2.54
CA GLN A 240 10.48 -0.55 2.33
C GLN A 240 10.88 -1.82 3.11
N HIS A 241 12.02 -1.82 3.81
CA HIS A 241 12.45 -2.99 4.57
C HIS A 241 11.50 -3.32 5.73
N GLU A 242 10.83 -2.33 6.32
CA GLU A 242 9.83 -2.55 7.36
C GLU A 242 8.58 -3.26 6.81
N ALA A 243 8.10 -2.84 5.64
CA ALA A 243 6.98 -3.50 4.94
C ALA A 243 7.33 -4.96 4.60
N LEU A 244 8.54 -5.20 4.11
CA LEU A 244 9.05 -6.55 3.85
C LEU A 244 9.11 -7.41 5.12
N LEU A 245 9.42 -6.82 6.27
CA LEU A 245 9.42 -7.51 7.56
C LEU A 245 8.00 -7.77 8.09
N ALA A 246 7.06 -6.86 7.83
CA ALA A 246 5.65 -7.04 8.12
C ALA A 246 5.05 -8.20 7.31
N ASP A 247 5.38 -8.31 6.02
CA ASP A 247 4.98 -9.45 5.18
C ASP A 247 5.50 -10.79 5.70
N LEU A 248 6.76 -10.83 6.14
CA LEU A 248 7.31 -12.04 6.76
C LEU A 248 6.54 -12.45 8.01
N ARG A 249 6.13 -11.49 8.84
CA ARG A 249 5.29 -11.75 10.02
C ARG A 249 3.92 -12.26 9.60
N TYR A 250 3.31 -11.66 8.58
CA TYR A 250 2.03 -12.09 8.04
C TYR A 250 2.10 -13.53 7.53
N VAL A 251 3.12 -13.87 6.73
CA VAL A 251 3.35 -15.23 6.24
C VAL A 251 3.56 -16.22 7.39
N ALA A 252 4.33 -15.85 8.41
CA ALA A 252 4.55 -16.69 9.60
C ALA A 252 3.30 -16.84 10.49
N GLU A 253 2.29 -15.98 10.34
CA GLU A 253 1.03 -16.05 11.07
C GLU A 253 -0.10 -16.69 10.25
N ALA A 254 0.17 -17.12 9.01
CA ALA A 254 -0.85 -17.68 8.12
C ALA A 254 -1.59 -18.89 8.72
N ASP A 255 -0.87 -19.74 9.47
CA ASP A 255 -1.42 -20.90 10.19
C ASP A 255 -2.03 -20.54 11.58
N GLY A 256 -1.94 -19.26 11.96
CA GLY A 256 -2.40 -18.70 13.23
C GLY A 256 -1.44 -18.86 14.41
N VAL A 257 -0.20 -19.36 14.23
CA VAL A 257 0.76 -19.54 15.32
C VAL A 257 2.21 -19.26 14.89
N ILE A 258 2.75 -18.11 15.30
CA ILE A 258 4.19 -17.84 15.14
C ILE A 258 5.05 -18.65 16.14
N LEU A 259 5.90 -19.53 15.62
CA LEU A 259 6.89 -20.35 16.30
C LEU A 259 8.15 -19.57 16.68
N ASP A 260 8.87 -20.07 17.70
CA ASP A 260 10.15 -19.47 18.15
C ASP A 260 11.25 -19.51 17.07
N ALA A 261 11.13 -20.42 16.09
CA ALA A 261 12.04 -20.51 14.96
C ALA A 261 11.77 -19.39 13.94
N GLU A 262 10.52 -19.08 13.60
CA GLU A 262 10.16 -17.95 12.73
C GLU A 262 10.61 -16.63 13.39
N ARG A 263 10.31 -16.44 14.68
CA ARG A 263 10.77 -15.26 15.43
C ARG A 263 12.29 -15.09 15.46
N ARG A 264 13.04 -16.17 15.24
CA ARG A 264 14.51 -16.07 15.10
C ARG A 264 14.87 -15.64 13.68
N ILE A 265 14.26 -16.24 12.66
CA ILE A 265 14.49 -15.89 11.26
C ILE A 265 14.12 -14.42 11.02
N ILE A 266 12.94 -13.98 11.45
CA ILE A 266 12.48 -12.58 11.33
C ILE A 266 13.48 -11.62 11.99
N ARG A 267 13.96 -11.94 13.20
CA ARG A 267 15.00 -11.13 13.85
C ARG A 267 16.32 -11.11 13.10
N ASP A 268 16.78 -12.25 12.61
CA ASP A 268 18.02 -12.35 11.86
C ASP A 268 17.92 -11.57 10.52
N LEU A 269 16.73 -11.51 9.91
CA LEU A 269 16.44 -10.71 8.71
C LEU A 269 16.38 -9.21 9.00
N ALA A 270 15.70 -8.81 10.09
CA ALA A 270 15.68 -7.42 10.56
C ALA A 270 17.11 -6.90 10.80
N ASP A 271 17.95 -7.69 11.47
CA ASP A 271 19.36 -7.38 11.69
C ASP A 271 20.14 -7.26 10.37
N ALA A 272 19.87 -8.14 9.39
CA ALA A 272 20.53 -8.12 8.08
C ALA A 272 20.17 -6.88 7.26
N TRP A 273 18.92 -6.42 7.36
CA TRP A 273 18.40 -5.25 6.66
C TRP A 273 18.54 -3.93 7.42
N GLY A 274 19.19 -3.96 8.60
CA GLY A 274 19.52 -2.77 9.37
C GLY A 274 18.36 -2.16 10.13
N LEU A 275 17.30 -2.93 10.41
CA LEU A 275 16.13 -2.51 11.15
C LEU A 275 16.33 -2.62 12.68
N PRO A 276 15.70 -1.77 13.49
CA PRO A 276 15.82 -1.83 14.95
C PRO A 276 15.19 -3.11 15.52
N ALA A 277 15.74 -3.59 16.65
CA ALA A 277 15.30 -4.83 17.30
C ALA A 277 13.85 -4.80 17.84
N GLU A 278 13.18 -3.64 17.83
CA GLU A 278 11.76 -3.49 18.21
C GLU A 278 10.82 -3.93 17.07
N GLU A 279 11.32 -3.95 15.83
CA GLU A 279 10.60 -4.40 14.64
C GLU A 279 10.80 -5.90 14.36
N ALA A 280 11.63 -6.60 15.16
CA ALA A 280 12.00 -8.03 15.07
C ALA A 280 11.20 -8.98 15.99
#